data_AF-A0A495VCK4-F1
#
_entry.id   AF-A0A495VCK4-F1
#
_cell.length_a   1.000
_cell.length_b   1.000
_cell.length_c   1.000
_cell.angle_alpha   90.00
_cell.angle_beta   90.00
_cell.angle_gamma   90.00
#
_symmetry.space_group_name_H-M   'P 1'
#
loop_
_entity.id
_entity.type
_entity.pdbx_description
1 polymer ?
#
loop_
_entity_poly.entity_id
_entity_poly.type
_entity_poly.pdbx_seq_one_letter_code
_entity_poly.pdbx_strand_id
1 'polypeptide(L)'
;MTTDTLLVSKSELFLCLARAFAIPSGPDALSLLRDALPEDLAELAADCSYDIGEALADYRTAVTEIPDGDRLLVIYSRLFLVPGDRHPSLNTGAYLDGTVAGGSVTAMETCYRRCGLGKDAAVQDLPDHLAIQLEFVARLLAAESQASITGTSPPPITAGDFLATFVARWIGPFRADLEEAGRRFKLGDNPYRHLARILESAVRSEFALNPIEAAPAPAVDPEIARLRSQLSGKPITEEDLAIIRARLAADGLPSDHVAIPLDDRDRIMGLSTMVPPAAPSHRMASLG
;
A
#
# COMPACT_ATOMS: atom_id res chain seq x y z
N MET A 1 -14.97 6.33 -27.97
CA MET A 1 -14.68 5.07 -27.25
C MET A 1 -15.96 4.57 -26.60
N THR A 2 -16.23 3.25 -26.59
CA THR A 2 -17.42 2.72 -25.86
C THR A 2 -17.16 2.75 -24.35
N THR A 3 -18.21 2.73 -23.53
CA THR A 3 -18.05 2.66 -22.07
C THR A 3 -17.26 1.42 -21.64
N ASP A 4 -17.48 0.29 -22.29
CA ASP A 4 -16.80 -0.97 -21.96
C ASP A 4 -15.31 -0.91 -22.28
N THR A 5 -14.95 -0.33 -23.43
CA THR A 5 -13.54 -0.08 -23.79
C THR A 5 -12.87 0.86 -22.79
N LEU A 6 -13.56 1.92 -22.36
CA LEU A 6 -13.05 2.84 -21.34
C LEU A 6 -12.74 2.11 -20.02
N LEU A 7 -13.64 1.24 -19.56
CA LEU A 7 -13.44 0.48 -18.32
C LEU A 7 -12.23 -0.48 -18.42
N VAL A 8 -11.99 -1.05 -19.60
CA VAL A 8 -10.80 -1.88 -19.85
C VAL A 8 -9.53 -1.03 -19.78
N SER A 9 -9.45 0.12 -20.45
CA SER A 9 -8.28 1.00 -20.39
C SER A 9 -7.99 1.48 -18.97
N LYS A 10 -9.04 1.79 -18.19
CA LYS A 10 -8.89 2.12 -16.76
C LYS A 10 -8.34 0.94 -15.96
N SER A 11 -8.86 -0.27 -16.19
CA SER A 11 -8.43 -1.49 -15.53
C SER A 11 -6.93 -1.72 -15.75
N GLU A 12 -6.49 -1.65 -17.01
CA GLU A 12 -5.10 -1.84 -17.40
C GLU A 12 -4.19 -0.77 -16.80
N LEU A 13 -4.62 0.49 -16.75
CA LEU A 13 -3.85 1.58 -16.15
C LEU A 13 -3.58 1.32 -14.66
N PHE A 14 -4.61 0.95 -13.89
CA PHE A 14 -4.44 0.64 -12.47
C PHE A 14 -3.60 -0.62 -12.25
N LEU A 15 -3.68 -1.61 -13.15
CA LEU A 15 -2.83 -2.80 -13.09
C LEU A 15 -1.35 -2.47 -13.39
N CYS A 16 -1.07 -1.60 -14.36
CA CYS A 16 0.28 -1.11 -14.63
C CYS A 16 0.85 -0.36 -13.42
N LEU A 17 0.06 0.50 -12.79
CA LEU A 17 0.47 1.19 -11.56
C LEU A 17 0.71 0.21 -10.40
N ALA A 18 -0.15 -0.80 -10.21
CA ALA A 18 0.03 -1.82 -9.19
C ALA A 18 1.39 -2.53 -9.34
N ARG A 19 1.71 -2.96 -10.57
CA ARG A 19 2.98 -3.61 -10.91
C ARG A 19 4.17 -2.68 -10.74
N ALA A 20 4.02 -1.40 -11.05
CA ALA A 20 5.09 -0.42 -10.91
C ALA A 20 5.52 -0.19 -9.44
N PHE A 21 4.62 -0.44 -8.48
CA PHE A 21 4.90 -0.38 -7.04
C PHE A 21 5.29 -1.73 -6.43
N ALA A 22 5.33 -2.81 -7.21
CA ALA A 22 5.87 -4.09 -6.75
C ALA A 22 7.39 -4.04 -6.62
N ILE A 23 7.96 -4.98 -5.87
CA ILE A 23 9.41 -5.12 -5.74
C ILE A 23 10.00 -5.36 -7.15
N PRO A 24 10.92 -4.50 -7.63
CA PRO A 24 11.53 -4.68 -8.94
C PRO A 24 12.42 -5.93 -8.87
N SER A 25 11.91 -7.02 -9.44
CA SER A 25 12.55 -8.33 -9.39
C SER A 25 12.72 -8.87 -10.81
N GLY A 26 13.83 -9.58 -11.02
CA GLY A 26 14.20 -10.13 -12.32
C GLY A 26 15.08 -9.19 -13.17
N PRO A 27 15.69 -9.74 -14.23
CA PRO A 27 16.67 -9.02 -15.05
C PRO A 27 16.06 -7.88 -15.87
N ASP A 28 14.77 -7.96 -16.19
CA ASP A 28 14.09 -7.02 -17.10
C ASP A 28 13.28 -5.94 -16.35
N ALA A 29 13.33 -5.91 -15.01
CA ALA A 29 12.50 -5.00 -14.21
C ALA A 29 12.72 -3.53 -14.60
N LEU A 30 13.98 -3.13 -14.79
CA LEU A 30 14.30 -1.75 -15.16
C LEU A 30 13.89 -1.44 -16.62
N SER A 31 14.08 -2.34 -17.58
CA SER A 31 13.63 -2.10 -18.96
C SER A 31 12.11 -2.00 -19.04
N LEU A 32 11.38 -2.80 -18.28
CA LEU A 32 9.92 -2.70 -18.22
C LEU A 32 9.47 -1.34 -17.66
N LEU A 33 10.07 -0.88 -16.56
CA LEU A 33 9.75 0.43 -15.98
C LEU A 33 10.21 1.61 -16.84
N ARG A 34 11.35 1.49 -17.52
CA ARG A 34 11.96 2.58 -18.28
C ARG A 34 11.35 2.71 -19.68
N ASP A 35 11.09 1.59 -20.34
CA ASP A 35 10.82 1.56 -21.77
C ASP A 35 9.35 1.24 -22.08
N ALA A 36 8.76 0.25 -21.40
CA ALA A 36 7.38 -0.18 -21.67
C ALA A 36 6.35 0.65 -20.89
N LEU A 37 6.51 0.75 -19.57
CA LEU A 37 5.54 1.38 -18.68
C LEU A 37 5.18 2.82 -19.07
N PRO A 38 6.11 3.72 -19.45
CA PRO A 38 5.72 5.09 -19.80
C PRO A 38 4.84 5.17 -21.05
N GLU A 39 5.02 4.27 -22.02
CA GLU A 39 4.21 4.25 -23.24
C GLU A 39 2.82 3.70 -22.93
N ASP A 40 2.74 2.59 -22.18
CA ASP A 40 1.47 2.02 -21.73
C ASP A 40 0.67 3.06 -20.92
N LEU A 41 1.31 3.76 -19.97
CA LEU A 41 0.65 4.80 -19.19
C LEU A 41 0.20 5.99 -20.03
N ALA A 42 0.97 6.40 -21.06
CA ALA A 42 0.59 7.49 -21.94
C ALA A 42 -0.66 7.15 -22.77
N GLU A 43 -0.67 5.96 -23.37
CA GLU A 43 -1.79 5.47 -24.18
C GLU A 43 -3.06 5.31 -23.33
N LEU A 44 -2.96 4.58 -22.22
CA LEU A 44 -4.10 4.30 -21.36
C LEU A 44 -4.66 5.58 -20.71
N ALA A 45 -3.80 6.53 -20.33
CA ALA A 45 -4.26 7.80 -19.79
C ALA A 45 -4.95 8.68 -20.84
N ALA A 46 -4.48 8.65 -22.10
CA ALA A 46 -5.15 9.36 -23.18
C ALA A 46 -6.56 8.79 -23.44
N ASP A 47 -6.69 7.47 -23.46
CA ASP A 47 -7.99 6.79 -23.54
C ASP A 47 -8.91 7.21 -22.39
N CYS A 48 -8.37 7.25 -21.17
CA CYS A 48 -9.14 7.60 -19.98
C CYS A 48 -9.38 9.11 -19.79
N SER A 49 -8.79 9.97 -20.64
CA SER A 49 -8.76 11.43 -20.46
C SER A 49 -8.19 11.86 -19.10
N TYR A 50 -7.17 11.15 -18.61
CA TYR A 50 -6.48 11.50 -17.37
C TYR A 50 -5.35 12.49 -17.62
N ASP A 51 -5.29 13.54 -16.81
CA ASP A 51 -4.23 14.56 -16.90
C ASP A 51 -2.99 14.13 -16.09
N ILE A 52 -2.13 13.33 -16.75
CA ILE A 52 -0.87 12.82 -16.16
C ILE A 52 0.38 13.33 -16.90
N GLY A 53 0.23 14.17 -17.92
CA GLY A 53 1.29 14.46 -18.89
C GLY A 53 2.58 15.01 -18.27
N GLU A 54 2.46 15.97 -17.34
CA GLU A 54 3.61 16.56 -16.64
C GLU A 54 4.32 15.51 -15.76
N ALA A 55 3.58 14.79 -14.92
CA ALA A 55 4.13 13.77 -14.02
C ALA A 55 4.77 12.61 -14.81
N LEU A 56 4.22 12.26 -15.98
CA LEU A 56 4.77 11.24 -16.84
C LEU A 56 6.08 11.69 -17.53
N ALA A 57 6.18 12.96 -17.93
CA ALA A 57 7.42 13.52 -18.47
C ALA A 57 8.54 13.53 -17.42
N ASP A 58 8.22 13.90 -16.19
CA ASP A 58 9.17 13.86 -15.08
C ASP A 58 9.56 12.41 -14.73
N TYR A 59 8.61 11.48 -14.76
CA TYR A 59 8.87 10.04 -14.59
C TYR A 59 9.89 9.52 -15.61
N ARG A 60 9.67 9.81 -16.91
CA ARG A 60 10.56 9.39 -18.01
C ARG A 60 11.99 9.89 -17.80
N THR A 61 12.13 11.13 -17.35
CA THR A 61 13.44 11.71 -17.01
C THR A 61 14.09 10.95 -15.86
N ALA A 62 13.39 10.81 -14.73
CA ALA A 62 13.91 10.18 -13.52
C ALA A 62 14.29 8.70 -13.71
N VAL A 63 13.51 7.93 -14.49
CA VAL A 63 13.79 6.50 -14.72
C VAL A 63 14.96 6.29 -15.69
N THR A 64 15.17 7.21 -16.64
CA THR A 64 16.30 7.16 -17.59
C THR A 64 17.65 7.37 -16.89
N GLU A 65 17.67 8.14 -15.80
CA GLU A 65 18.87 8.38 -14.98
C GLU A 65 19.30 7.16 -14.16
N ILE A 66 18.50 6.10 -14.12
CA ILE A 66 18.85 4.87 -13.40
C ILE A 66 19.75 3.99 -14.28
N PRO A 67 21.01 3.73 -13.87
CA PRO A 67 21.98 3.01 -14.69
C PRO A 67 21.61 1.54 -14.89
N ASP A 68 21.15 0.87 -13.83
CA ASP A 68 20.94 -0.58 -13.80
C ASP A 68 19.87 -1.00 -12.76
N GLY A 69 19.46 -2.27 -12.84
CA GLY A 69 18.44 -2.86 -11.96
C GLY A 69 18.86 -2.88 -10.49
N ASP A 70 20.16 -3.01 -10.19
CA ASP A 70 20.66 -2.97 -8.81
C ASP A 70 20.43 -1.59 -8.19
N ARG A 71 20.67 -0.52 -8.96
CA ARG A 71 20.41 0.84 -8.51
C ARG A 71 18.93 1.10 -8.27
N LEU A 72 18.06 0.59 -9.14
CA LEU A 72 16.61 0.63 -8.96
C LEU A 72 16.20 -0.08 -7.65
N LEU A 73 16.70 -1.28 -7.43
CA LEU A 73 16.41 -2.06 -6.22
C LEU A 73 16.92 -1.36 -4.95
N VAL A 74 18.08 -0.69 -4.99
CA VAL A 74 18.58 0.12 -3.88
C VAL A 74 17.65 1.30 -3.57
N ILE A 75 17.14 1.98 -4.60
CA ILE A 75 16.16 3.06 -4.42
C ILE A 75 14.89 2.50 -3.77
N TYR A 76 14.33 1.43 -4.33
CA TYR A 76 13.13 0.77 -3.79
C TYR A 76 13.33 0.33 -2.34
N SER A 77 14.44 -0.33 -2.05
CA SER A 77 14.73 -0.86 -0.70
C SER A 77 14.82 0.26 0.34
N ARG A 78 15.47 1.37 0.00
CA ARG A 78 15.57 2.54 0.87
C ARG A 78 14.24 3.25 1.10
N LEU A 79 13.33 3.19 0.14
CA LEU A 79 12.01 3.78 0.28
C LEU A 79 11.06 2.89 1.09
N PHE A 80 11.01 1.59 0.78
CA PHE A 80 9.88 0.75 1.19
C PHE A 80 10.24 -0.47 2.04
N LEU A 81 11.48 -0.95 2.00
CA LEU A 81 11.87 -2.20 2.70
C LEU A 81 12.57 -1.95 4.04
N VAL A 82 13.11 -0.76 4.25
CA VAL A 82 13.73 -0.40 5.53
C VAL A 82 12.63 0.03 6.52
N PRO A 83 12.53 -0.62 7.69
CA PRO A 83 11.53 -0.24 8.69
C PRO A 83 11.85 1.12 9.30
N GLY A 84 10.82 1.93 9.56
CA GLY A 84 10.92 3.14 10.36
C GLY A 84 9.67 4.02 10.27
N ASP A 85 9.43 4.80 11.33
CA ASP A 85 8.32 5.75 11.50
C ASP A 85 8.27 6.86 10.44
N ARG A 86 9.36 7.02 9.68
CA ARG A 86 9.56 8.08 8.69
C ARG A 86 9.75 7.56 7.26
N HIS A 87 9.48 6.28 7.02
CA HIS A 87 9.49 5.71 5.67
C HIS A 87 8.07 5.74 5.09
N PRO A 88 7.91 5.98 3.79
CA PRO A 88 6.64 5.77 3.11
C PRO A 88 6.19 4.32 3.30
N SER A 89 4.94 4.13 3.71
CA SER A 89 4.38 2.78 3.90
C SER A 89 3.67 2.31 2.63
N LEU A 90 3.99 1.12 2.15
CA LEU A 90 3.16 0.46 1.13
C LEU A 90 1.89 -0.17 1.72
N ASN A 91 1.85 -0.39 3.04
CA ASN A 91 0.64 -0.82 3.75
C ASN A 91 -0.15 0.41 4.17
N THR A 92 -1.25 0.68 3.48
CA THR A 92 -1.92 1.99 3.52
C THR A 92 -2.75 2.19 4.78
N GLY A 93 -2.99 1.14 5.58
CA GLY A 93 -3.60 1.24 6.91
C GLY A 93 -2.82 2.19 7.82
N ALA A 94 -1.51 2.33 7.62
CA ALA A 94 -0.69 3.33 8.30
C ALA A 94 -1.21 4.77 8.07
N TYR A 95 -1.68 5.10 6.86
CA TYR A 95 -2.25 6.41 6.54
C TYR A 95 -3.71 6.56 6.96
N LEU A 96 -4.47 5.47 6.91
CA LEU A 96 -5.91 5.49 7.16
C LEU A 96 -6.24 5.45 8.65
N ASP A 97 -5.52 4.63 9.40
CA ASP A 97 -5.80 4.31 10.81
C ASP A 97 -4.67 4.69 11.76
N GLY A 98 -3.49 5.04 11.22
CA GLY A 98 -2.26 5.25 12.00
C GLY A 98 -1.56 3.96 12.43
N THR A 99 -2.01 2.80 11.92
CA THR A 99 -1.44 1.48 12.26
C THR A 99 -1.65 0.48 11.12
N VAL A 100 -0.75 -0.50 11.01
CA VAL A 100 -0.71 -1.52 9.94
C VAL A 100 -1.83 -2.57 10.07
N ALA A 101 -2.50 -2.67 11.21
CA ALA A 101 -3.58 -3.65 11.45
C ALA A 101 -4.87 -2.98 11.98
N GLY A 102 -5.19 -1.81 11.42
CA GLY A 102 -6.37 -1.04 11.82
C GLY A 102 -7.69 -1.53 11.19
N GLY A 103 -8.77 -0.81 11.49
CA GLY A 103 -10.11 -1.15 11.00
C GLY A 103 -10.25 -1.09 9.46
N SER A 104 -9.44 -0.28 8.78
CA SER A 104 -9.43 -0.18 7.31
C SER A 104 -8.98 -1.48 6.66
N VAL A 105 -8.03 -2.20 7.27
CA VAL A 105 -7.53 -3.48 6.74
C VAL A 105 -8.65 -4.52 6.73
N THR A 106 -9.38 -4.65 7.84
CA THR A 106 -10.55 -5.53 7.95
C THR A 106 -11.68 -5.12 7.00
N ALA A 107 -11.85 -3.81 6.79
CA ALA A 107 -12.83 -3.30 5.84
C ALA A 107 -12.45 -3.67 4.39
N MET A 108 -11.19 -3.51 4.00
CA MET A 108 -10.66 -3.92 2.69
C MET A 108 -10.83 -5.43 2.47
N GLU A 109 -10.44 -6.27 3.44
CA GLU A 109 -10.67 -7.73 3.37
C GLU A 109 -12.15 -8.08 3.18
N THR A 110 -13.04 -7.32 3.83
CA THR A 110 -14.48 -7.50 3.66
C THR A 110 -14.93 -7.14 2.25
N CYS A 111 -14.38 -6.07 1.66
CA CYS A 111 -14.60 -5.74 0.25
C CYS A 111 -14.14 -6.86 -0.69
N TYR A 112 -12.93 -7.41 -0.46
CA TYR A 112 -12.39 -8.51 -1.24
C TYR A 112 -13.30 -9.75 -1.16
N ARG A 113 -13.68 -10.17 0.04
CA ARG A 113 -14.56 -11.34 0.25
C ARG A 113 -15.93 -11.17 -0.38
N ARG A 114 -16.53 -9.97 -0.31
CA ARG A 114 -17.81 -9.67 -0.98
C ARG A 114 -17.72 -9.86 -2.49
N CYS A 115 -16.54 -9.68 -3.08
CA CYS A 115 -16.27 -9.90 -4.50
C CYS A 115 -15.76 -11.33 -4.81
N GLY A 116 -15.89 -12.26 -3.85
CA GLY A 116 -15.47 -13.65 -4.01
C GLY A 116 -13.96 -13.86 -3.98
N LEU A 117 -13.20 -12.92 -3.43
CA LEU A 117 -11.74 -13.04 -3.28
C LEU A 117 -11.36 -13.51 -1.89
N GLY A 118 -10.36 -14.38 -1.82
CA GLY A 118 -9.70 -14.81 -0.59
C GLY A 118 -8.19 -14.56 -0.69
N LYS A 119 -7.53 -14.46 0.47
CA LYS A 119 -6.08 -14.38 0.53
C LYS A 119 -5.48 -15.74 0.17
N ASP A 120 -4.58 -15.76 -0.80
CA ASP A 120 -3.73 -16.92 -1.05
C ASP A 120 -2.70 -17.04 0.07
N ALA A 121 -2.53 -18.25 0.62
CA ALA A 121 -1.57 -18.52 1.68
C ALA A 121 -0.11 -18.25 1.24
N ALA A 122 0.17 -18.26 -0.07
CA ALA A 122 1.48 -17.91 -0.61
C ALA A 122 1.75 -16.39 -0.65
N VAL A 123 0.70 -15.55 -0.59
CA VAL A 123 0.84 -14.09 -0.61
C VAL A 123 1.15 -13.59 0.78
N GLN A 124 2.38 -13.11 0.98
CA GLN A 124 2.85 -12.64 2.28
C GLN A 124 2.35 -11.23 2.61
N ASP A 125 2.06 -10.42 1.59
CA ASP A 125 1.61 -9.04 1.77
C ASP A 125 0.29 -8.95 2.52
N LEU A 126 0.11 -7.82 3.20
CA LEU A 126 -1.12 -7.51 3.91
C LEU A 126 -2.21 -7.04 2.93
N PRO A 127 -3.49 -7.22 3.27
CA PRO A 127 -4.61 -6.84 2.41
C PRO A 127 -4.61 -5.36 2.02
N ASP A 128 -3.98 -4.50 2.83
CA ASP A 128 -3.84 -3.06 2.62
C ASP A 128 -2.54 -2.69 1.90
N HIS A 129 -1.79 -3.65 1.35
CA HIS A 129 -0.67 -3.33 0.48
C HIS A 129 -1.16 -2.59 -0.76
N LEU A 130 -0.51 -1.49 -1.12
CA LEU A 130 -0.90 -0.61 -2.22
C LEU A 130 -1.13 -1.37 -3.52
N ALA A 131 -0.19 -2.25 -3.89
CA ALA A 131 -0.32 -3.05 -5.12
C ALA A 131 -1.59 -3.92 -5.12
N ILE A 132 -1.93 -4.55 -4.00
CA ILE A 132 -3.14 -5.38 -3.85
C ILE A 132 -4.40 -4.53 -4.02
N GLN A 133 -4.43 -3.33 -3.43
CA GLN A 133 -5.55 -2.41 -3.60
C GLN A 133 -5.74 -1.99 -5.06
N LEU A 134 -4.65 -1.66 -5.76
CA LEU A 134 -4.74 -1.25 -7.17
C LEU A 134 -5.10 -2.42 -8.09
N GLU A 135 -4.62 -3.63 -7.83
CA GLU A 135 -5.06 -4.85 -8.52
C GLU A 135 -6.55 -5.11 -8.29
N PHE A 136 -7.05 -4.88 -7.07
CA PHE A 136 -8.47 -5.00 -6.78
C PHE A 136 -9.30 -3.98 -7.55
N VAL A 137 -8.87 -2.71 -7.62
CA VAL A 137 -9.52 -1.68 -8.45
C VAL A 137 -9.55 -2.10 -9.92
N ALA A 138 -8.42 -2.55 -10.46
CA ALA A 138 -8.34 -3.05 -11.83
C ALA A 138 -9.33 -4.19 -12.08
N ARG A 139 -9.43 -5.15 -11.15
CA ARG A 139 -10.40 -6.26 -11.23
C ARG A 139 -11.84 -5.77 -11.22
N LEU A 140 -12.19 -4.81 -10.37
CA LEU A 140 -13.56 -4.27 -10.30
C LEU A 140 -13.95 -3.63 -11.64
N LEU A 141 -13.07 -2.82 -12.23
CA LEU A 141 -13.28 -2.19 -13.54
C LEU A 141 -13.47 -3.23 -14.65
N ALA A 142 -12.63 -4.27 -14.68
CA ALA A 142 -12.77 -5.36 -15.65
C ALA A 142 -14.08 -6.14 -15.46
N ALA A 143 -14.49 -6.40 -14.21
CA ALA A 143 -15.74 -7.09 -13.90
C ALA A 143 -16.97 -6.25 -14.29
N GLU A 144 -16.93 -4.94 -14.09
CA GLU A 144 -17.98 -4.01 -14.55
C GLU A 144 -18.10 -4.01 -16.08
N SER A 145 -16.98 -3.95 -16.80
CA SER A 145 -16.95 -4.05 -18.26
C SER A 145 -17.55 -5.37 -18.75
N GLN A 146 -17.11 -6.48 -18.16
CA GLN A 146 -17.63 -7.81 -18.50
C GLN A 146 -19.13 -7.91 -18.25
N ALA A 147 -19.62 -7.39 -17.11
CA ALA A 147 -21.02 -7.42 -16.75
C ALA A 147 -21.89 -6.63 -17.75
N SER A 148 -21.40 -5.47 -18.19
CA SER A 148 -22.03 -4.66 -19.24
C SER A 148 -22.14 -5.44 -20.57
N ILE A 149 -21.04 -6.08 -21.01
CA ILE A 149 -20.99 -6.85 -22.26
C ILE A 149 -21.92 -8.08 -22.21
N THR A 150 -21.92 -8.83 -21.11
CA THR A 150 -22.67 -10.09 -21.00
C THR A 150 -24.07 -9.95 -20.41
N GLY A 151 -24.46 -8.75 -19.97
CA GLY A 151 -25.73 -8.51 -19.29
C GLY A 151 -25.86 -9.24 -17.94
N THR A 152 -24.74 -9.53 -17.27
CA THR A 152 -24.72 -10.14 -15.94
C THR A 152 -24.75 -9.06 -14.86
N SER A 153 -25.01 -9.44 -13.61
CA SER A 153 -24.96 -8.50 -12.50
C SER A 153 -23.55 -7.91 -12.31
N PRO A 154 -23.42 -6.60 -12.05
CA PRO A 154 -22.14 -5.98 -11.73
C PRO A 154 -21.60 -6.48 -10.37
N PRO A 155 -20.32 -6.22 -10.05
CA PRO A 155 -19.78 -6.54 -8.73
C PRO A 155 -20.56 -5.81 -7.61
N PRO A 156 -20.62 -6.38 -6.40
CA PRO A 156 -21.38 -5.80 -5.29
C PRO A 156 -20.77 -4.53 -4.69
N ILE A 157 -19.60 -4.12 -5.17
CA ILE A 157 -18.87 -2.90 -4.83
C ILE A 157 -18.29 -2.38 -6.15
N THR A 158 -18.40 -1.09 -6.40
CA THR A 158 -17.82 -0.49 -7.62
C THR A 158 -16.36 -0.09 -7.39
N ALA A 159 -15.60 0.03 -8.47
CA ALA A 159 -14.24 0.58 -8.40
C ALA A 159 -14.22 1.99 -7.79
N GLY A 160 -15.20 2.83 -8.16
CA GLY A 160 -15.38 4.17 -7.61
C GLY A 160 -15.58 4.18 -6.10
N ASP A 161 -16.45 3.31 -5.57
CA ASP A 161 -16.68 3.21 -4.12
C ASP A 161 -15.41 2.85 -3.36
N PHE A 162 -14.62 1.91 -3.89
CA PHE A 162 -13.38 1.47 -3.27
C PHE A 162 -12.32 2.58 -3.31
N LEU A 163 -12.16 3.27 -4.45
CA LEU A 163 -11.28 4.42 -4.59
C LEU A 163 -11.66 5.53 -3.61
N ALA A 164 -12.96 5.85 -3.48
CA ALA A 164 -13.49 6.88 -2.57
C ALA A 164 -13.21 6.55 -1.11
N THR A 165 -13.49 5.30 -0.75
CA THR A 165 -13.45 4.83 0.64
C THR A 165 -12.02 4.71 1.16
N PHE A 166 -11.07 4.36 0.30
CA PHE A 166 -9.70 4.03 0.69
C PHE A 166 -8.65 4.87 -0.04
N VAL A 167 -8.50 4.70 -1.36
CA VAL A 167 -7.36 5.23 -2.12
C VAL A 167 -7.24 6.74 -2.05
N ALA A 168 -8.35 7.44 -2.23
CA ALA A 168 -8.42 8.91 -2.18
C ALA A 168 -7.91 9.49 -0.86
N ARG A 169 -8.04 8.74 0.25
CA ARG A 169 -7.70 9.21 1.59
C ARG A 169 -6.22 9.05 1.90
N TRP A 170 -5.54 8.06 1.34
CA TRP A 170 -4.13 7.80 1.62
C TRP A 170 -3.18 8.31 0.53
N ILE A 171 -3.62 8.51 -0.71
CA ILE A 171 -2.72 8.84 -1.83
C ILE A 171 -1.97 10.17 -1.65
N GLY A 172 -2.66 11.21 -1.15
CA GLY A 172 -2.04 12.50 -0.84
C GLY A 172 -0.95 12.41 0.23
N PRO A 173 -1.25 11.89 1.43
CA PRO A 173 -0.25 11.63 2.47
C PRO A 173 0.92 10.75 1.99
N PHE A 174 0.64 9.68 1.25
CA PHE A 174 1.67 8.79 0.69
C PHE A 174 2.62 9.53 -0.26
N ARG A 175 2.09 10.39 -1.16
CA ARG A 175 2.92 11.22 -2.03
C ARG A 175 3.81 12.17 -1.22
N ALA A 176 3.26 12.83 -0.21
CA ALA A 176 4.02 13.75 0.64
C ALA A 176 5.15 13.03 1.38
N ASP A 177 4.91 11.81 1.87
CA ASP A 177 5.93 10.97 2.49
C ASP A 177 7.02 10.57 1.51
N LEU A 178 6.67 10.19 0.28
CA LEU A 178 7.65 9.88 -0.77
C LEU A 178 8.57 11.06 -1.09
N GLU A 179 8.02 12.27 -1.16
CA GLU A 179 8.80 13.48 -1.39
C GLU A 179 9.76 13.77 -0.23
N GLU A 180 9.28 13.63 1.00
CA GLU A 180 10.08 13.82 2.19
C GLU A 180 11.16 12.74 2.35
N ALA A 181 10.83 11.49 2.06
CA ALA A 181 11.76 10.38 2.05
C ALA A 181 12.86 10.58 1.00
N GLY A 182 12.52 11.06 -0.20
CA GLY A 182 13.49 11.41 -1.24
C GLY A 182 14.54 12.40 -0.72
N ARG A 183 14.09 13.50 -0.10
CA ARG A 183 14.98 14.50 0.53
C ARG A 183 15.84 13.88 1.63
N ARG A 184 15.23 13.13 2.54
CA ARG A 184 15.89 12.53 3.70
C ARG A 184 16.97 11.53 3.33
N PHE A 185 16.66 10.63 2.40
CA PHE A 185 17.56 9.56 1.97
C PHE A 185 18.52 9.98 0.87
N LYS A 186 18.46 11.26 0.45
CA LYS A 186 19.26 11.83 -0.64
C LYS A 186 19.13 10.98 -1.91
N LEU A 187 17.92 10.47 -2.13
CA LEU A 187 17.52 9.88 -3.40
C LEU A 187 17.13 11.10 -4.23
N GLY A 188 17.86 11.38 -5.31
CA GLY A 188 17.62 12.56 -6.14
C GLY A 188 16.23 12.56 -6.78
N ASP A 189 16.15 12.94 -8.04
CA ASP A 189 14.93 12.62 -8.77
C ASP A 189 14.78 11.08 -8.82
N ASN A 190 13.64 10.55 -8.39
CA ASN A 190 13.41 9.11 -8.32
C ASN A 190 12.03 8.77 -8.89
N PRO A 191 11.90 7.65 -9.62
CA PRO A 191 10.69 7.34 -10.39
C PRO A 191 9.43 7.18 -9.51
N TYR A 192 9.57 6.68 -8.27
CA TYR A 192 8.43 6.39 -7.41
C TYR A 192 7.67 7.63 -6.96
N ARG A 193 8.33 8.79 -6.82
CA ARG A 193 7.64 10.06 -6.51
C ARG A 193 6.69 10.48 -7.64
N HIS A 194 7.09 10.22 -8.89
CA HIS A 194 6.30 10.57 -10.07
C HIS A 194 5.20 9.56 -10.32
N LEU A 195 5.43 8.27 -10.05
CA LEU A 195 4.37 7.26 -10.04
C LEU A 195 3.26 7.60 -9.04
N ALA A 196 3.60 8.12 -7.86
CA ALA A 196 2.61 8.57 -6.89
C ALA A 196 1.80 9.78 -7.40
N ARG A 197 2.44 10.73 -8.10
CA ARG A 197 1.75 11.86 -8.76
C ARG A 197 0.81 11.38 -9.87
N ILE A 198 1.24 10.43 -10.70
CA ILE A 198 0.41 9.82 -11.76
C ILE A 198 -0.82 9.15 -11.14
N LEU A 199 -0.62 8.35 -10.09
CA LEU A 199 -1.71 7.70 -9.37
C LEU A 199 -2.68 8.71 -8.74
N GLU A 200 -2.18 9.75 -8.08
CA GLU A 200 -3.02 10.83 -7.51
C GLU A 200 -3.84 11.55 -8.60
N SER A 201 -3.24 11.84 -9.76
CA SER A 201 -3.95 12.41 -10.91
C SER A 201 -5.04 11.48 -11.44
N ALA A 202 -4.75 10.20 -11.64
CA ALA A 202 -5.74 9.22 -12.11
C ALA A 202 -6.93 9.11 -11.14
N VAL A 203 -6.64 9.01 -9.84
CA VAL A 203 -7.66 8.92 -8.78
C VAL A 203 -8.52 10.19 -8.73
N ARG A 204 -7.91 11.37 -8.83
CA ARG A 204 -8.62 12.66 -8.87
C ARG A 204 -9.49 12.81 -10.12
N SER A 205 -9.02 12.36 -11.28
CA SER A 205 -9.82 12.32 -12.52
C SER A 205 -11.04 11.43 -12.36
N GLU A 206 -10.93 10.29 -11.68
CA GLU A 206 -12.10 9.43 -11.41
C GLU A 206 -13.18 10.12 -10.59
N PHE A 207 -12.81 10.93 -9.59
CA PHE A 207 -13.79 11.71 -8.82
C PHE A 207 -14.37 12.89 -9.57
N ALA A 208 -13.60 13.52 -10.45
CA ALA A 208 -14.11 14.61 -11.28
C ALA A 208 -15.17 14.09 -12.26
N LEU A 209 -15.00 12.87 -12.77
CA LEU A 209 -15.94 12.22 -13.69
C LEU A 209 -17.13 11.59 -12.94
N ASN A 210 -16.89 11.05 -11.74
CA ASN A 210 -17.89 10.41 -10.90
C ASN A 210 -17.84 11.04 -9.52
N PRO A 211 -18.57 12.14 -9.28
CA PRO A 211 -18.63 12.78 -7.98
C PRO A 211 -19.30 11.83 -6.98
N ILE A 212 -18.49 11.02 -6.30
CA ILE A 212 -18.93 10.21 -5.18
C ILE A 212 -18.88 11.13 -3.98
N GLU A 213 -20.02 11.30 -3.32
CA GLU A 213 -20.08 11.98 -2.03
C GLU A 213 -19.19 11.18 -1.08
N ALA A 214 -18.01 11.73 -0.78
CA ALA A 214 -17.04 11.05 0.05
C ALA A 214 -17.73 10.72 1.38
N ALA A 215 -17.89 9.44 1.66
CA ALA A 215 -18.41 9.01 2.95
C ALA A 215 -17.53 9.67 4.02
N PRO A 216 -18.11 10.41 4.99
CA PRO A 216 -17.33 11.06 6.01
C PRO A 216 -16.45 9.99 6.66
N ALA A 217 -15.16 10.29 6.81
CA ALA A 217 -14.26 9.37 7.51
C ALA A 217 -14.95 8.98 8.82
N PRO A 218 -15.05 7.68 9.15
CA PRO A 218 -15.66 7.27 10.40
C PRO A 218 -14.99 8.07 11.51
N ALA A 219 -15.79 8.81 12.27
CA ALA A 219 -15.27 9.68 13.30
C ALA A 219 -14.48 8.81 14.29
N VAL A 220 -13.15 8.85 14.19
CA VAL A 220 -12.29 8.30 15.23
C VAL A 220 -12.59 9.15 16.44
N ASP A 221 -12.99 8.50 17.54
CA ASP A 221 -13.19 9.19 18.80
C ASP A 221 -11.99 10.12 19.05
N PRO A 222 -12.20 11.45 19.22
CA PRO A 222 -11.12 12.40 19.40
C PRO A 222 -10.17 12.03 20.54
N GLU A 223 -10.68 11.33 21.56
CA GLU A 223 -9.89 10.81 22.66
C GLU A 223 -8.98 9.66 22.20
N ILE A 224 -9.50 8.72 21.39
CA ILE A 224 -8.71 7.65 20.79
C ILE A 224 -7.63 8.22 19.87
N ALA A 225 -7.96 9.19 19.03
CA ALA A 225 -7.00 9.84 18.14
C ALA A 225 -5.88 10.55 18.94
N ARG A 226 -6.25 11.27 20.02
CA ARG A 226 -5.30 11.92 20.93
C ARG A 226 -4.39 10.91 21.62
N LEU A 227 -4.96 9.83 22.15
CA LEU A 227 -4.21 8.78 22.84
C LEU A 227 -3.25 8.06 21.88
N ARG A 228 -3.69 7.74 20.65
CA ARG A 228 -2.82 7.15 19.61
C ARG A 228 -1.61 8.05 19.31
N SER A 229 -1.83 9.35 19.16
CA SER A 229 -0.74 10.32 18.94
C SER A 229 0.21 10.41 20.13
N GLN A 230 -0.31 10.42 21.37
CA GLN A 230 0.49 10.52 22.59
C GLN A 230 1.28 9.26 22.94
N LEU A 231 0.79 8.09 22.50
CA LEU A 231 1.37 6.77 22.78
C LEU A 231 2.20 6.23 21.61
N SER A 232 2.12 6.84 20.43
CA SER A 232 2.95 6.47 19.29
C SER A 232 4.44 6.54 19.66
N GLY A 233 5.13 5.41 19.52
CA GLY A 233 6.56 5.27 19.83
C GLY A 233 6.91 5.09 21.32
N LYS A 234 5.92 5.03 22.22
CA LYS A 234 6.16 4.70 23.64
C LYS A 234 5.95 3.20 23.87
N PRO A 235 6.81 2.53 24.66
CA PRO A 235 6.55 1.17 25.08
C PRO A 235 5.27 1.12 25.94
N ILE A 236 4.42 0.11 25.72
CA ILE A 236 3.23 -0.13 26.54
C ILE A 236 3.71 -0.48 27.95
N THR A 237 3.22 0.24 28.96
CA THR A 237 3.58 0.02 30.35
C THR A 237 2.64 -0.99 31.02
N GLU A 238 3.03 -1.54 32.18
CA GLU A 238 2.16 -2.41 32.97
C GLU A 238 0.89 -1.68 33.45
N GLU A 239 0.98 -0.36 33.66
CA GLU A 239 -0.17 0.49 33.99
C GLU A 239 -1.16 0.55 32.83
N ASP A 240 -0.67 0.73 31.59
CA ASP A 240 -1.50 0.69 30.39
C ASP A 240 -2.19 -0.67 30.23
N LEU A 241 -1.47 -1.77 30.47
CA LEU A 241 -2.02 -3.13 30.43
C LEU A 241 -3.08 -3.36 31.52
N ALA A 242 -2.92 -2.77 32.71
CA ALA A 242 -3.93 -2.81 33.77
C ALA A 242 -5.21 -2.08 33.35
N ILE A 243 -5.09 -0.91 32.70
CA ILE A 243 -6.23 -0.16 32.15
C ILE A 243 -6.95 -0.97 31.07
N ILE A 244 -6.20 -1.58 30.14
CA ILE A 244 -6.76 -2.42 29.07
C ILE A 244 -7.52 -3.62 29.66
N ARG A 245 -6.94 -4.31 30.66
CA ARG A 245 -7.60 -5.44 31.35
C ARG A 245 -8.90 -5.00 32.02
N ALA A 246 -8.89 -3.88 32.74
CA ALA A 246 -10.07 -3.35 33.41
C ALA A 246 -11.19 -3.02 32.40
N ARG A 247 -10.83 -2.47 31.23
CA ARG A 247 -11.80 -2.14 30.19
C ARG A 247 -12.41 -3.39 29.53
N LEU A 248 -11.57 -4.34 29.14
CA LEU A 248 -12.04 -5.61 28.57
C LEU A 248 -12.97 -6.34 29.55
N ALA A 249 -12.63 -6.35 30.84
CA ALA A 249 -13.48 -6.95 31.87
C ALA A 249 -14.84 -6.23 32.01
N ALA A 250 -14.85 -4.89 31.97
CA ALA A 250 -16.08 -4.10 32.02
C ALA A 250 -17.01 -4.38 30.83
N ASP A 251 -16.43 -4.67 29.65
CA ASP A 251 -17.16 -4.98 28.42
C ASP A 251 -17.45 -6.49 28.26
N GLY A 252 -17.11 -7.32 29.26
CA GLY A 252 -17.34 -8.78 29.23
C GLY A 252 -16.46 -9.54 28.24
N LEU A 253 -15.34 -8.94 27.82
CA LEU A 253 -14.39 -9.51 26.87
C LEU A 253 -13.26 -10.25 27.61
N PRO A 254 -12.76 -11.38 27.06
CA PRO A 254 -11.67 -12.13 27.66
C PRO A 254 -10.37 -11.32 27.62
N SER A 255 -9.66 -11.25 28.74
CA SER A 255 -8.44 -10.46 28.92
C SER A 255 -7.19 -11.31 29.22
N ASP A 256 -7.31 -12.64 29.14
CA ASP A 256 -6.22 -13.58 29.47
C ASP A 256 -4.96 -13.34 28.65
N HIS A 257 -5.11 -12.91 27.40
CA HIS A 257 -4.01 -12.59 26.49
C HIS A 257 -3.25 -11.30 26.83
N VAL A 258 -3.85 -10.43 27.67
CA VAL A 258 -3.24 -9.17 28.16
C VAL A 258 -2.51 -9.40 29.49
N ALA A 259 -2.79 -10.51 30.18
CA ALA A 259 -2.11 -10.87 31.44
C ALA A 259 -0.73 -11.50 31.23
N ILE A 260 -0.35 -11.82 29.99
CA ILE A 260 0.95 -12.36 29.66
C ILE A 260 1.96 -11.21 29.59
N PRO A 261 3.04 -11.20 30.40
CA PRO A 261 4.09 -10.19 30.31
C PRO A 261 4.63 -10.11 28.88
N LEU A 262 4.90 -8.89 28.40
CA LEU A 262 5.34 -8.68 27.01
C LEU A 262 6.57 -9.54 26.65
N ASP A 263 7.51 -9.68 27.58
CA ASP A 263 8.74 -10.47 27.39
C ASP A 263 8.47 -12.00 27.33
N ASP A 264 7.34 -12.44 27.86
CA ASP A 264 6.95 -13.85 27.91
C ASP A 264 5.98 -14.23 26.79
N ARG A 265 5.37 -13.23 26.13
CA ARG A 265 4.31 -13.41 25.15
C ARG A 265 4.78 -14.20 23.95
N ASP A 266 5.93 -13.83 23.39
CA ASP A 266 6.49 -14.53 22.23
C ASP A 266 6.76 -15.99 22.55
N ARG A 267 7.38 -16.26 23.71
CA ARG A 267 7.64 -17.62 24.20
C ARG A 267 6.36 -18.43 24.39
N ILE A 268 5.33 -17.86 25.02
CA ILE A 268 4.06 -18.55 25.30
C ILE A 268 3.26 -18.78 24.01
N MET A 269 3.36 -17.86 23.05
CA MET A 269 2.74 -17.99 21.74
C MET A 269 3.54 -18.87 20.76
N GLY A 270 4.65 -19.48 21.22
CA GLY A 270 5.51 -20.33 20.39
C GLY A 270 6.34 -19.56 19.35
N LEU A 271 6.39 -18.24 19.44
CA LEU A 271 7.21 -17.37 18.62
C LEU A 271 8.63 -17.32 19.24
N SER A 272 9.57 -18.03 18.63
CA SER A 272 10.98 -17.90 19.00
C SER A 272 11.59 -16.70 18.28
N THR A 273 12.32 -15.85 19.00
CA THR A 273 13.18 -14.84 18.38
C THR A 273 14.15 -15.56 17.44
N MET A 274 14.03 -15.29 16.13
CA MET A 274 15.00 -15.81 15.17
C MET A 274 16.36 -15.20 15.49
N VAL A 275 17.24 -15.98 16.14
CA VAL A 275 18.65 -15.66 16.22
C VAL A 275 19.18 -15.76 14.78
N PRO A 276 19.69 -14.67 14.18
CA PRO A 276 20.27 -14.76 12.85
C PRO A 276 21.36 -15.84 12.85
N PRO A 277 21.42 -16.71 11.83
CA PRO A 277 22.48 -17.71 11.76
C PRO A 277 23.83 -16.99 11.88
N ALA A 278 24.63 -17.40 12.86
CA ALA A 278 25.93 -16.79 13.11
C ALA A 278 26.74 -16.79 11.80
N ALA A 279 27.20 -15.61 11.40
CA ALA A 279 28.07 -15.47 10.24
C ALA A 279 29.26 -16.44 10.41
N PRO A 280 29.63 -17.22 9.39
CA PRO A 280 30.73 -18.16 9.49
C PRO A 280 32.00 -17.42 9.90
N SER A 281 32.56 -17.79 11.06
CA SER A 281 33.81 -17.21 11.53
C SER A 281 34.90 -17.56 10.53
N HIS A 282 35.46 -16.57 9.84
CA HIS A 282 36.74 -16.72 9.15
C HIS A 282 37.81 -17.03 10.20
N ARG A 283 38.04 -18.30 10.49
CA ARG A 283 39.32 -18.75 11.04
C ARG A 283 40.35 -18.57 9.94
N MET A 284 41.15 -17.52 10.07
CA MET A 284 42.43 -17.41 9.39
C MET A 284 43.26 -18.66 9.70
N ALA A 285 43.54 -19.44 8.68
CA ALA A 285 44.70 -20.30 8.65
C ALA A 285 45.92 -19.40 8.48
N SER A 286 46.60 -19.11 9.59
CA SER A 286 48.00 -18.70 9.55
C SER A 286 48.86 -19.94 9.38
N LEU A 287 49.38 -20.11 8.17
CA LEU A 287 50.63 -20.81 7.90
C LEU A 287 51.77 -20.08 8.62
N GLY A 288 52.61 -20.83 9.34
CA GLY A 288 53.77 -20.34 10.07
C GLY A 288 54.16 -21.29 11.17
#